data_AF-A0A660TBF0-F1
#
_entry.id   AF-A0A660TBF0-F1
#
_cell.length_a   1.000
_cell.length_b   1.000
_cell.length_c   1.000
_cell.angle_alpha   90.00
_cell.angle_beta   90.00
_cell.angle_gamma   90.00
#
_symmetry.space_group_name_H-M   'P 1'
#
loop_
_entity.id
_entity.type
_entity.pdbx_description
1 polymer ?
#
loop_
_entity_poly.entity_id
_entity_poly.type
_entity_poly.pdbx_seq_one_letter_code
_entity_poly.pdbx_strand_id
1 'polypeptide(L)' 'MDIELKEETWYEITLAIGKKFTAFHKDGELIFTDGSTKYSGDILPYASSMSPCKAPDDVLQIVDFLPDLEED' A
#
# COMPACT_ATOMS: atom_id res chain seq x y z
N MET A 1 10.71 2.53 13.79
CA MET A 1 10.16 1.20 13.49
C MET A 1 10.70 0.87 12.12
N ASP A 2 11.82 0.17 12.07
CA ASP A 2 12.47 -0.22 10.81
C ASP A 2 11.74 -1.45 10.30
N ILE A 3 10.67 -1.21 9.54
CA ILE A 3 9.88 -2.28 8.93
C ILE A 3 10.51 -2.48 7.55
N GLU A 4 11.29 -3.54 7.38
CA GLU A 4 11.78 -3.94 6.05
C GLU A 4 10.58 -4.31 5.17
N LEU A 5 10.18 -3.38 4.30
CA LEU A 5 9.13 -3.59 3.32
C LEU A 5 9.71 -4.43 2.18
N LYS A 6 9.12 -5.61 1.95
CA LYS A 6 9.43 -6.46 0.82
C LYS A 6 8.75 -5.92 -0.42
N GLU A 7 9.48 -5.84 -1.52
CA GLU A 7 8.88 -5.51 -2.81
C GLU A 7 7.77 -6.50 -3.18
N GLU A 8 6.85 -6.01 -3.99
CA GLU A 8 5.70 -6.74 -4.53
C GLU A 8 4.86 -7.44 -3.44
N THR A 9 4.82 -6.85 -2.25
CA THR A 9 4.15 -7.41 -1.08
C THR A 9 3.02 -6.50 -0.62
N TRP A 10 1.91 -7.13 -0.24
CA TRP A 10 0.74 -6.46 0.32
C TRP A 10 0.90 -6.23 1.82
N TYR A 11 0.54 -5.04 2.26
CA TYR A 11 0.57 -4.63 3.65
C TYR A 11 -0.80 -4.11 4.09
N GLU A 12 -1.30 -4.65 5.20
CA GLU A 12 -2.43 -4.07 5.92
C GLU A 12 -1.89 -3.07 6.94
N ILE A 13 -2.35 -1.83 6.82
CA ILE A 13 -1.96 -0.70 7.65
C ILE A 13 -3.18 -0.31 8.48
N THR A 14 -3.06 -0.47 9.80
CA THR A 14 -4.11 -0.07 10.74
C THR A 14 -3.74 1.26 11.37
N LEU A 15 -4.57 2.28 11.17
CA LEU A 15 -4.44 3.57 11.84
C LEU A 15 -4.92 3.49 13.30
N ALA A 16 -4.41 4.39 14.14
CA ALA A 16 -4.82 4.51 15.54
C ALA A 16 -6.32 4.77 15.72
N ILE A 17 -6.98 5.34 14.71
CA ILE A 17 -8.42 5.60 14.68
C ILE A 17 -9.26 4.34 14.36
N GLY A 18 -8.64 3.17 14.20
CA GLY A 18 -9.30 1.91 13.85
C GLY A 18 -9.61 1.74 12.36
N LYS A 19 -9.22 2.69 11.51
CA LYS A 19 -9.29 2.53 10.05
C LYS A 19 -8.18 1.60 9.56
N LYS A 20 -8.52 0.71 8.64
CA LYS A 20 -7.58 -0.18 7.98
C LYS A 20 -7.44 0.21 6.51
N PHE A 21 -6.22 0.19 6.02
CA PHE A 21 -5.87 0.43 4.64
C PHE A 21 -5.05 -0.74 4.14
N THR A 22 -5.21 -1.08 2.87
CA THR A 22 -4.31 -2.03 2.20
C THR A 22 -3.43 -1.26 1.24
N ALA A 23 -2.14 -1.56 1.27
CA ALA A 23 -1.17 -0.98 0.38
C ALA A 23 -0.30 -2.06 -0.26
N PHE A 24 0.07 -1.86 -1.52
CA PHE A 24 1.02 -2.70 -2.23
C PHE A 24 2.36 -2.01 -2.27
N HIS A 25 3.41 -2.69 -1.82
CA HIS A 25 4.76 -2.16 -1.95
C HIS A 25 5.31 -2.47 -3.35
N LYS A 26 5.62 -1.45 -4.15
CA LYS A 26 6.21 -1.57 -5.48
C LYS A 26 7.17 -0.39 -5.69
N ASP A 27 8.37 -0.66 -6.21
CA ASP A 27 9.36 0.38 -6.54
C ASP A 27 9.77 1.27 -5.35
N GLY A 28 9.75 0.73 -4.12
CA GLY A 28 10.03 1.51 -2.90
C GLY A 28 8.86 2.39 -2.42
N GLU A 29 7.72 2.34 -3.09
CA GLU A 29 6.51 3.08 -2.72
C GLU A 29 5.39 2.15 -2.26
N LEU A 30 4.51 2.64 -1.36
CA LEU A 30 3.31 1.93 -0.93
C LEU A 30 2.09 2.53 -1.65
N ILE A 31 1.47 1.73 -2.51
CA ILE A 31 0.33 2.08 -3.35
C ILE A 31 -0.94 1.65 -2.65
N PHE A 32 -1.76 2.61 -2.19
CA PHE A 32 -2.99 2.34 -1.45
C PHE A 32 -4.15 2.01 -2.37
N THR A 33 -4.95 1.02 -1.98
CA THR A 33 -6.05 0.49 -2.81
C THR A 33 -7.38 1.21 -2.60
N ASP A 34 -7.45 2.08 -1.60
CA ASP A 34 -8.64 2.86 -1.24
C ASP A 34 -8.97 3.96 -2.29
N GLY A 35 -8.19 4.07 -3.38
CA GLY A 35 -8.31 5.16 -4.37
C GLY A 35 -7.84 6.52 -3.85
N SER A 36 -7.47 6.58 -2.56
CA SER A 36 -6.77 7.69 -1.95
C SER A 36 -5.41 7.86 -2.64
N THR A 37 -5.21 8.94 -3.40
CA THR A 37 -3.90 9.39 -3.93
C THR A 37 -2.94 9.85 -2.82
N LYS A 38 -3.07 9.25 -1.63
CA LYS A 38 -2.29 9.61 -0.46
C LYS A 38 -0.97 8.87 -0.52
N TYR A 39 0.10 9.65 -0.45
CA TYR A 39 1.44 9.11 -0.34
C TYR A 39 1.57 8.33 0.96
N SER A 40 2.38 7.28 0.90
CA SER A 40 2.74 6.45 2.06
C SER A 40 3.26 7.28 3.23
N GLY A 41 4.01 8.34 2.95
CA GLY A 41 4.50 9.31 3.94
C GLY A 41 3.41 10.04 4.72
N ASP A 42 2.19 10.17 4.19
CA ASP A 42 1.05 10.78 4.89
C ASP A 42 0.28 9.79 5.77
N ILE A 43 0.40 8.49 5.54
CA ILE A 43 -0.37 7.46 6.25
C ILE A 43 0.50 6.75 7.29
N LEU A 44 1.75 6.43 6.94
CA LEU A 44 2.73 5.80 7.81
C LEU A 44 2.91 6.47 9.18
N PRO A 45 3.00 7.81 9.32
CA PRO A 45 3.15 8.45 10.63
C PRO A 45 1.92 8.29 11.53
N TYR A 46 0.74 8.03 10.95
CA TYR A 46 -0.49 7.75 11.70
C TYR A 46 -0.79 6.25 11.81
N ALA A 47 0.02 5.40 11.17
CA ALA A 47 -0.10 3.97 11.24
C ALA A 47 0.23 3.50 12.66
N SER A 48 -0.72 2.84 13.29
CA SER A 48 -0.54 2.22 14.59
C SER A 48 0.08 0.84 14.47
N SER A 49 -0.21 0.13 13.38
CA SER A 49 0.38 -1.17 13.07
C SER A 49 0.40 -1.41 11.57
N MET A 50 1.39 -2.17 11.12
CA MET A 50 1.52 -2.58 9.73
C MET A 50 1.92 -4.05 9.72
N SER A 51 1.22 -4.85 8.92
CA SER A 51 1.47 -6.28 8.82
C SER A 51 1.34 -6.74 7.38
N PRO A 52 2.22 -7.64 6.89
CA PRO A 52 2.05 -8.22 5.57
C PRO A 52 0.75 -9.00 5.52
N CYS A 53 -0.04 -8.78 4.48
CA CYS A 53 -1.33 -9.43 4.27
C CYS A 53 -1.39 -10.07 2.88
N LYS A 54 -2.48 -10.77 2.59
CA LYS A 54 -2.77 -11.21 1.22
C LYS A 54 -3.36 -10.04 0.43
N ALA A 55 -3.20 -10.09 -0.90
CA ALA A 55 -3.88 -9.18 -1.80
C ALA A 55 -5.40 -9.21 -1.52
N PRO A 56 -6.07 -8.06 -1.39
CA PRO A 56 -7.53 -8.05 -1.35
C PRO A 56 -8.07 -8.54 -2.69
N ASP A 57 -9.09 -9.42 -2.67
CA ASP A 57 -9.73 -9.96 -3.87
C ASP A 57 -10.25 -8.85 -4.81
N ASP A 58 -10.71 -7.73 -4.24
CA ASP A 58 -11.23 -6.55 -4.96
C ASP A 58 -10.16 -5.75 -5.72
N VAL A 59 -8.88 -6.00 -5.45
CA VAL A 59 -7.76 -5.15 -5.90
C VAL A 59 -7.03 -5.71 -7.12
N LEU A 60 -7.43 -6.90 -7.58
CA LEU A 60 -6.97 -7.46 -8.85
C LEU A 60 -7.22 -6.52 -10.04
N GLN A 61 -8.11 -5.52 -9.92
CA GLN A 61 -8.29 -4.49 -10.94
C GLN A 61 -7.32 -3.30 -10.83
N ILE A 62 -6.81 -2.92 -9.64
CA ILE A 62 -6.01 -1.68 -9.49
C ILE A 62 -4.58 -1.88 -10.00
N VAL A 63 -4.02 -3.08 -9.89
CA VAL A 63 -2.72 -3.41 -10.48
C VAL A 63 -2.74 -3.45 -12.01
N ASP A 64 -3.91 -3.57 -12.62
CA ASP A 64 -4.12 -3.42 -14.08
C ASP A 64 -4.15 -1.93 -14.50
N PHE A 65 -4.31 -1.00 -13.54
CA PHE A 65 -4.35 0.46 -13.76
C PHE A 65 -3.01 1.17 -13.49
N LEU A 66 -1.92 0.46 -13.22
CA LEU A 66 -0.60 1.03 -13.48
C LEU A 66 -0.39 0.88 -14.99
N PRO A 67 -0.61 1.93 -15.82
CA PRO A 67 -0.04 1.88 -17.16
C PRO A 67 1.46 1.60 -16.96
N ASP A 68 1.97 0.59 -17.67
CA ASP A 68 3.40 0.41 -17.85
C ASP A 68 3.95 1.79 -18.19
N LEU A 69 4.69 2.39 -17.24
CA LEU A 69 5.40 3.63 -17.50
C LEU A 69 6.63 3.25 -18.33
N GLU A 70 6.39 2.70 -19.52
CA GLU A 70 7.32 2.72 -20.63
C GLU A 70 7.24 4.13 -21.23
N GLU A 71 8.11 5.03 -20.76
CA GLU A 71 8.47 6.21 -21.53
C GLU A 71 9.99 6.21 -21.78
N ASP A 72 10.32 5.75 -22.99
CA ASP A 72 11.42 6.05 -23.93
C ASP A 72 12.86 6.31 -23.42
#